data_AF-U3TZP0-F1
#
_entry.id   AF-U3TZP0-F1
#
_cell.length_a   1.000
_cell.length_b   1.000
_cell.length_c   1.000
_cell.angle_alpha   90.00
_cell.angle_beta   90.00
_cell.angle_gamma   90.00
#
_symmetry.space_group_name_H-M   'P 1'
#
loop_
_entity.id
_entity.type
_entity.pdbx_description
1 polymer ?
#
loop_
_entity_poly.entity_id
_entity_poly.type
_entity_poly.pdbx_seq_one_letter_code
_entity_poly.pdbx_strand_id
1 'polypeptide(L)'
;MQACESGIIRIAAGEAPQLDFLQGECTFCAACADVCPQPLFLPRDAQPFSRRIRIDSRCIAFLGVNCRSCQESCEQQAIRFRLMPNGIGQPEILPQHCTGCGTCIAPCPVSATGLHHDE
;
A
#
# COMPACT_ATOMS: atom_id res chain seq x y z
N MET A 1 -11.94 14.64 10.23
CA MET A 1 -11.93 14.17 8.83
C MET A 1 -11.34 15.18 7.83
N GLN A 2 -10.83 16.35 8.26
CA GLN A 2 -10.28 17.37 7.35
C GLN A 2 -8.76 17.33 7.14
N ALA A 3 -8.00 16.66 8.01
CA ALA A 3 -6.54 16.76 7.97
C ALA A 3 -5.85 15.82 6.97
N CYS A 4 -6.48 14.68 6.63
CA CYS A 4 -5.93 13.75 5.64
C CYS A 4 -6.46 14.14 4.26
N GLU A 5 -5.61 14.75 3.45
CA GLU A 5 -5.95 15.23 2.09
C GLU A 5 -6.39 14.10 1.16
N SER A 6 -5.80 12.91 1.29
CA SER A 6 -6.13 11.74 0.49
C SER A 6 -7.38 10.99 0.95
N GLY A 7 -7.98 11.42 2.08
CA GLY A 7 -9.25 10.87 2.55
C GLY A 7 -9.21 9.42 3.03
N ILE A 8 -8.02 8.83 3.23
CA ILE A 8 -7.88 7.40 3.53
C ILE A 8 -8.21 7.03 4.99
N ILE A 9 -8.41 8.00 5.89
CA ILE A 9 -8.66 7.71 7.32
C ILE A 9 -10.15 7.49 7.57
N ARG A 10 -10.53 6.28 7.99
CA ARG A 10 -11.88 5.93 8.43
C ARG A 10 -11.92 5.78 9.94
N ILE A 11 -12.88 6.47 10.58
CA ILE A 11 -13.12 6.40 12.02
C ILE A 11 -14.61 6.14 12.22
N ALA A 12 -14.94 5.04 12.90
CA ALA A 12 -16.31 4.67 13.27
C ALA A 12 -16.40 4.49 14.79
N ALA A 13 -17.56 4.82 15.36
CA ALA A 13 -17.78 4.73 16.80
C ALA A 13 -17.67 3.27 17.27
N GLY A 14 -16.78 3.02 18.24
CA GLY A 14 -16.54 1.67 18.78
C GLY A 14 -15.53 0.84 17.98
N GLU A 15 -14.96 1.38 16.90
CA GLU A 15 -13.95 0.68 16.08
C GLU A 15 -12.59 1.38 16.16
N ALA A 16 -11.52 0.61 15.98
CA ALA A 16 -10.19 1.18 15.81
C ALA A 16 -10.12 1.98 14.49
N PRO A 17 -9.45 3.14 14.45
CA PRO A 17 -9.22 3.87 13.20
C PRO A 17 -8.56 2.98 12.15
N GLN A 18 -9.03 3.08 10.90
CA GLN A 18 -8.53 2.29 9.78
C GLN A 18 -8.03 3.20 8.66
N LEU A 19 -7.08 2.69 7.88
CA LEU A 19 -6.67 3.28 6.62
C LEU A 19 -7.31 2.49 5.47
N ASP A 20 -8.07 3.18 4.62
CA ASP A 20 -8.70 2.65 3.42
C ASP A 20 -7.91 3.07 2.17
N PHE A 21 -6.97 2.21 1.77
CA PHE A 21 -6.13 2.43 0.59
C PHE A 21 -6.85 2.19 -0.74
N LEU A 22 -8.15 1.88 -0.73
CA LEU A 22 -8.97 1.93 -1.95
C LEU A 22 -9.37 3.37 -2.30
N GLN A 23 -9.33 4.30 -1.34
CA GLN A 23 -9.64 5.71 -1.57
C GLN A 23 -8.41 6.54 -2.02
N GLY A 24 -7.20 6.06 -1.72
CA GLY A 24 -5.96 6.78 -2.01
C GLY A 24 -4.76 6.20 -1.30
N GLU A 25 -3.76 7.04 -1.08
CA GLU A 25 -2.48 6.68 -0.46
C GLU A 25 -2.16 7.53 0.78
N CYS A 26 -1.19 7.11 1.57
CA CYS A 26 -0.56 7.97 2.56
C CYS A 26 0.63 8.70 1.94
N THR A 27 0.55 10.03 1.87
CA THR A 27 1.64 10.91 1.38
C THR A 27 2.68 11.24 2.45
N PHE A 28 2.56 10.66 3.64
CA PHE A 28 3.41 10.92 4.81
C PHE A 28 3.47 12.40 5.24
N CYS A 29 2.42 13.17 4.97
CA CYS A 29 2.36 14.61 5.29
C CYS A 29 2.25 14.94 6.79
N ALA A 30 2.03 13.93 7.65
CA ALA A 30 1.86 14.04 9.11
C ALA A 30 0.67 14.89 9.60
N ALA A 31 -0.16 15.45 8.71
CA ALA A 31 -1.28 16.30 9.09
C ALA A 31 -2.29 15.60 10.03
N CYS A 32 -2.48 14.28 9.88
CA CYS A 32 -3.31 13.51 10.80
C CYS A 32 -2.73 13.38 12.21
N ALA A 33 -1.40 13.28 12.33
CA ALA A 33 -0.71 13.22 13.62
C ALA A 33 -0.78 14.57 14.35
N ASP A 34 -0.67 15.67 13.60
CA ASP A 34 -0.63 17.02 14.17
C ASP A 34 -1.95 17.46 14.82
N VAL A 35 -3.07 16.97 14.28
CA VAL A 35 -4.40 17.31 14.81
C VAL A 35 -4.91 16.30 15.83
N CYS A 36 -4.26 15.13 15.97
CA CYS A 36 -4.74 14.08 16.85
C CYS A 36 -4.30 14.35 18.30
N PRO A 37 -5.22 14.54 19.25
CA PRO A 37 -4.86 14.80 20.64
C PRO A 37 -4.37 13.55 21.38
N GLN A 38 -4.46 12.36 20.77
CA GLN A 38 -4.10 11.10 21.39
C GLN A 38 -2.65 10.72 21.03
N PRO A 39 -1.89 10.11 21.96
CA PRO A 39 -0.50 9.71 21.73
C PRO A 39 -0.41 8.39 20.92
N LEU A 40 -1.02 8.38 19.73
CA LEU A 40 -1.12 7.19 18.88
C LEU A 40 0.01 7.08 17.86
N PHE A 41 0.72 8.17 17.60
CA PHE A 41 1.74 8.26 16.56
C PHE A 41 3.13 8.11 17.14
N LEU A 42 3.99 7.41 16.42
CA LEU A 42 5.42 7.38 16.68
C LEU A 42 6.07 8.74 16.33
N PRO A 43 7.26 9.03 16.85
CA PRO A 43 8.07 10.17 16.43
C PRO A 43 8.25 10.24 14.90
N ARG A 44 8.38 11.45 14.35
CA ARG A 44 8.41 11.69 12.88
C ARG A 44 9.65 11.12 12.18
N ASP A 45 10.71 10.88 12.93
CA ASP A 45 11.96 10.26 12.47
C ASP A 45 11.91 8.72 12.52
N ALA A 46 10.86 8.13 13.11
CA ALA A 46 10.63 6.70 13.05
C ALA A 46 10.15 6.27 11.66
N GLN A 47 10.40 5.00 11.32
CA GLN A 47 9.88 4.44 10.08
C GLN A 47 8.33 4.45 10.12
N PRO A 48 7.65 5.03 9.10
CA PRO A 48 6.22 5.35 9.21
C PRO A 48 5.34 4.11 9.30
N PHE A 49 5.66 3.08 8.51
CA PHE A 49 4.99 1.79 8.57
C PHE A 49 6.00 0.64 8.59
N SER A 50 5.76 -0.34 9.46
CA SER A 50 6.41 -1.66 9.43
C SER A 50 5.77 -2.59 8.40
N ARG A 51 4.56 -2.25 7.92
CA ARG A 51 3.84 -3.08 6.97
C ARG A 51 4.46 -3.02 5.57
N ARG A 52 4.44 -4.15 4.86
CA ARG A 52 4.95 -4.30 3.50
C ARG A 52 3.87 -4.84 2.58
N ILE A 53 4.02 -4.53 1.30
CA ILE A 53 3.09 -5.00 0.27
C ILE A 53 3.27 -6.50 0.05
N ARG A 54 2.16 -7.22 -0.06
CA ARG A 54 2.10 -8.59 -0.57
C ARG A 54 1.19 -8.64 -1.78
N ILE A 55 1.50 -9.58 -2.66
CA ILE A 55 0.69 -9.93 -3.84
C ILE A 55 0.27 -11.38 -3.65
N ASP A 56 -1.02 -11.64 -3.55
CA ASP A 56 -1.55 -12.99 -3.35
C ASP A 56 -1.83 -13.72 -4.67
N SER A 57 -2.20 -15.00 -4.56
CA SER A 57 -2.41 -15.92 -5.68
C SER A 57 -3.53 -15.53 -6.64
N ARG A 58 -4.39 -14.56 -6.30
CA ARG A 58 -5.43 -14.02 -7.19
C ARG A 58 -4.86 -13.11 -8.26
N CYS A 59 -3.58 -12.72 -8.18
CA CYS A 59 -2.96 -11.86 -9.18
C CYS A 59 -3.07 -12.49 -10.58
N ILE A 60 -3.73 -11.80 -11.50
CA ILE A 60 -3.99 -12.27 -12.87
C ILE A 60 -2.72 -12.48 -13.70
N ALA A 61 -1.59 -11.89 -13.27
CA ALA A 61 -0.28 -12.19 -13.87
C ALA A 61 0.14 -13.65 -13.65
N PHE A 62 -0.21 -14.26 -12.51
CA PHE A 62 0.00 -15.70 -12.28
C PHE A 62 -0.83 -16.56 -13.24
N LEU A 63 -1.93 -16.01 -13.77
CA LEU A 63 -2.82 -16.67 -14.73
C LEU A 63 -2.44 -16.38 -16.20
N GLY A 64 -1.30 -15.74 -16.45
CA GLY A 64 -0.82 -15.45 -17.81
C GLY A 64 -1.34 -14.16 -18.44
N VAL A 65 -1.97 -13.27 -17.65
CA VAL A 65 -2.40 -11.95 -18.14
C VAL A 65 -1.27 -10.93 -17.96
N ASN A 66 -0.99 -10.12 -18.99
CA ASN A 66 -0.03 -9.02 -18.88
C ASN A 66 -0.67 -7.84 -18.12
N CYS A 67 -0.52 -7.84 -16.80
CA CYS A 67 -0.98 -6.78 -15.91
C CYS A 67 0.22 -6.22 -15.15
N ARG A 68 0.42 -4.89 -15.16
CA ARG A 68 1.52 -4.20 -14.46
C ARG A 68 1.07 -3.00 -13.64
N SER A 69 -0.24 -2.85 -13.42
CA SER A 69 -0.83 -1.65 -12.81
C SER A 69 -0.23 -1.32 -11.45
N CYS A 70 -0.01 -2.32 -10.59
CA CYS A 70 0.61 -2.08 -9.28
C CYS A 70 2.09 -1.67 -9.36
N GLN A 71 2.84 -2.14 -10.37
CA GLN A 71 4.20 -1.67 -10.63
C GLN A 71 4.20 -0.23 -11.12
N GLU A 72 3.33 0.09 -12.08
CA GLU A 72 3.25 1.42 -12.70
C GLU A 72 2.89 2.51 -11.69
N SER A 73 2.03 2.20 -10.72
CA SER A 73 1.68 3.14 -9.65
C SER A 73 2.68 3.19 -8.49
N CYS A 74 3.65 2.27 -8.42
CA CYS A 74 4.60 2.22 -7.31
C CYS A 74 5.85 3.06 -7.61
N GLU A 75 5.80 4.34 -7.26
CA GLU A 75 6.94 5.27 -7.43
C GLU A 75 8.22 4.79 -6.72
N GLN A 76 8.06 4.10 -5.59
CA GLN A 76 9.18 3.55 -4.82
C GLN A 76 9.84 2.33 -5.49
N GLN A 77 9.26 1.81 -6.57
CA GLN A 77 9.78 0.63 -7.28
C GLN A 77 9.91 -0.61 -6.38
N ALA A 78 8.99 -0.76 -5.42
CA ALA A 78 8.91 -1.92 -4.53
C ALA A 78 8.29 -3.16 -5.18
N ILE A 79 7.66 -2.99 -6.35
CA ILE A 79 7.07 -4.06 -7.15
C ILE A 79 7.75 -4.06 -8.50
N ARG A 80 8.26 -5.20 -8.94
CA ARG A 80 8.85 -5.39 -10.27
C ARG A 80 8.26 -6.61 -10.94
N PHE A 81 8.18 -6.59 -12.26
CA PHE A 81 7.73 -7.73 -13.04
C PHE A 81 8.91 -8.35 -13.79
N ARG A 82 9.31 -9.55 -13.37
CA ARG A 82 10.37 -10.33 -14.01
C ARG A 82 9.78 -11.07 -15.21
N LEU A 83 10.34 -10.87 -16.40
CA LEU A 83 9.86 -11.53 -17.61
C LEU A 83 10.13 -13.04 -17.55
N MET A 84 9.09 -13.85 -17.74
CA MET A 84 9.19 -15.32 -17.79
C MET A 84 9.30 -15.84 -19.22
N PRO A 85 9.71 -17.11 -19.44
CA PRO A 85 9.81 -17.71 -20.78
C PRO A 85 8.50 -17.69 -21.59
N ASN A 86 7.34 -17.66 -20.93
CA ASN A 86 6.04 -17.52 -21.60
C ASN A 86 5.72 -16.09 -22.06
N GLY A 87 6.65 -15.15 -21.93
CA GLY A 87 6.48 -13.75 -22.32
C GLY A 87 5.67 -12.90 -21.33
N ILE A 88 5.18 -13.48 -20.24
CA ILE A 88 4.41 -12.76 -19.21
C ILE A 88 5.32 -12.43 -18.03
N GLY A 89 5.25 -11.19 -17.57
CA GLY A 89 5.96 -10.78 -16.36
C GLY A 89 5.30 -11.36 -15.12
N GLN A 90 6.09 -11.91 -14.20
CA GLN A 90 5.62 -12.31 -12.87
C GLN A 90 6.06 -11.29 -11.83
N PRO A 91 5.18 -10.92 -10.88
CA PRO A 91 5.49 -9.93 -9.87
C PRO A 91 6.54 -10.45 -8.88
N GLU A 92 7.44 -9.56 -8.48
CA GLU A 92 8.50 -9.73 -7.50
C GLU A 92 8.48 -8.50 -6.59
N ILE A 93 8.46 -8.72 -5.27
CA ILE A 93 8.47 -7.65 -4.27
C ILE A 93 9.91 -7.39 -3.82
N LEU A 94 10.26 -6.12 -3.70
CA LEU A 94 11.48 -5.62 -3.06
C LEU A 94 11.08 -4.92 -1.74
N PRO A 95 10.98 -5.65 -0.62
CA PRO A 95 10.42 -5.13 0.64
C PRO A 95 11.15 -3.90 1.16
N GLN A 96 12.46 -3.80 0.93
CA GLN A 96 13.29 -2.68 1.35
C GLN A 96 12.92 -1.33 0.70
N HIS A 97 12.24 -1.35 -0.44
CA HIS A 97 11.75 -0.14 -1.10
C HIS A 97 10.29 0.19 -0.71
N CYS A 98 9.58 -0.73 -0.06
CA CYS A 98 8.17 -0.51 0.27
C CYS A 98 8.06 0.34 1.53
N THR A 99 7.53 1.56 1.37
CA THR A 99 7.25 2.48 2.48
C THR A 99 5.92 2.21 3.18
N GLY A 100 5.08 1.35 2.60
CA GLY A 100 3.73 1.08 3.09
C GLY A 100 2.69 2.14 2.72
N CYS A 101 2.96 3.02 1.73
CA CYS A 101 2.05 4.10 1.34
C CYS A 101 0.68 3.65 0.81
N GLY A 102 0.59 2.42 0.29
CA GLY A 102 -0.66 1.82 -0.19
C GLY A 102 -1.09 2.21 -1.61
N THR A 103 -0.38 3.07 -2.33
CA THR A 103 -0.69 3.54 -3.70
C THR A 103 -1.02 2.40 -4.68
N CYS A 104 -0.32 1.28 -4.55
CA CYS A 104 -0.47 0.11 -5.44
C CYS A 104 -1.67 -0.80 -5.10
N ILE A 105 -2.49 -0.44 -4.11
CA ILE A 105 -3.68 -1.21 -3.70
C ILE A 105 -4.86 -0.93 -4.64
N ALA A 106 -5.34 0.31 -4.70
CA ALA A 106 -6.50 0.68 -5.52
C ALA A 106 -6.39 0.31 -7.01
N PRO A 107 -5.22 0.42 -7.68
CA PRO A 107 -5.07 0.06 -9.09
C PRO A 107 -5.17 -1.45 -9.39
N CYS A 108 -5.19 -2.33 -8.38
CA CYS A 108 -5.27 -3.77 -8.61
C CYS A 108 -6.72 -4.19 -8.98
N PRO A 109 -6.97 -4.66 -10.21
CA PRO A 109 -8.34 -4.94 -10.68
C PRO A 109 -9.01 -6.14 -9.99
N VAL A 110 -8.24 -6.95 -9.26
CA VAL A 110 -8.69 -8.18 -8.58
C VAL A 110 -8.39 -8.15 -7.08
N SER A 111 -8.01 -6.98 -6.55
CA SER A 111 -7.70 -6.78 -5.13
C SER A 111 -6.72 -7.81 -4.55
N ALA A 112 -5.71 -8.19 -5.33
CA ALA A 112 -4.67 -9.16 -4.96
C ALA A 112 -3.47 -8.49 -4.25
N THR A 113 -3.46 -7.17 -4.11
CA THR A 113 -2.43 -6.40 -3.42
C THR A 113 -2.93 -5.97 -2.04
N GLY A 114 -2.08 -6.09 -1.01
CA GLY A 114 -2.45 -5.72 0.37
C GLY A 114 -1.23 -5.47 1.24
N LEU A 115 -1.39 -4.63 2.29
CA LEU A 115 -0.34 -4.36 3.27
C LEU A 115 -0.44 -5.32 4.45
N HIS A 116 0.64 -6.03 4.74
CA HIS A 116 0.74 -7.00 5.82
C HIS A 116 1.88 -6.64 6.76
N HIS A 117 1.78 -7.05 8.03
CA HIS A 117 2.95 -7.08 8.90
C HIS A 117 3.85 -8.24 8.45
N ASP A 118 5.15 -7.99 8.37
CA ASP A 118 6.12 -9.08 8.36
C ASP A 118 6.24 -9.56 9.81
N GLU A 119 5.91 -10.83 10.06
CA GLU A 119 6.17 -11.52 11.33
C GLU A 119 7.65 -11.92 11.43
#